data_AF-A0A9E2B4N8-F1
#
_entry.id   AF-A0A9E2B4N8-F1
#
_cell.length_a   1.000
_cell.length_b   1.000
_cell.length_c   1.000
_cell.angle_alpha   90.00
_cell.angle_beta   90.00
_cell.angle_gamma   90.00
#
_symmetry.space_group_name_H-M   'P 1'
#
loop_
_entity.id
_entity.type
_entity.pdbx_description
1 polymer ?
#
loop_
_entity_poly.entity_id
_entity_poly.type
_entity_poly.pdbx_seq_one_letter_code
_entity_poly.pdbx_strand_id
1 'polypeptide(L)'
;MRDHHFRRYLVSGILTLIPLWVTWVVIAFVFERLSRFGLPWVRVLAGRISEDAPVLARWLIHPWFLNFLSVLLTIFVLYLLGWLVNQVLGRRLVQLFESVVARLPVIQSVYGAVKQLVSSLQQKPDGVQRVVLIDFPSPELRAVGFVTRTFIDSDTGRELAAVYVPTTPN
;
A
#
# COMPACT_ATOMS: atom_id res chain seq x y z
N MET A 1 3.55 37.37 -16.03
CA MET A 1 2.34 36.66 -15.58
C MET A 1 2.03 35.40 -16.43
N ARG A 2 3.02 34.61 -16.91
CA ARG A 2 2.75 33.45 -17.80
C ARG A 2 3.38 32.11 -17.37
N ASP A 3 4.02 32.05 -16.20
CA ASP A 3 4.89 30.92 -15.85
C ASP A 3 4.21 29.87 -14.96
N HIS A 4 2.97 30.13 -14.50
CA HIS A 4 2.26 29.24 -13.57
C HIS A 4 1.62 28.02 -14.24
N HIS A 5 1.23 28.11 -15.52
CA HIS A 5 0.59 26.98 -16.22
C HIS A 5 1.60 25.86 -16.50
N PHE A 6 2.78 26.19 -17.03
CA PHE A 6 3.82 25.21 -17.31
C PHE A 6 4.28 24.48 -16.05
N ARG A 7 4.58 25.22 -14.96
CA ARG A 7 4.97 24.62 -13.68
C ARG A 7 3.88 23.70 -13.13
N ARG A 8 2.60 24.06 -13.25
CA ARG A 8 1.48 23.24 -12.79
C ARG A 8 1.38 21.91 -13.53
N TYR A 9 1.51 21.91 -14.86
CA TYR A 9 1.49 20.67 -15.65
C TYR A 9 2.72 19.79 -15.39
N LEU A 10 3.91 20.39 -15.25
CA LEU A 10 5.13 19.66 -14.87
C LEU A 10 5.02 18.99 -13.51
N VAL A 11 4.58 19.74 -12.49
CA VAL A 11 4.38 19.21 -11.13
C VAL A 11 3.32 18.11 -11.14
N SER A 12 2.20 18.32 -11.84
CA SER A 12 1.14 17.30 -11.97
C SER A 12 1.66 16.03 -12.67
N GLY A 13 2.44 16.17 -13.74
CA GLY A 13 3.04 15.03 -14.46
C GLY A 13 4.01 14.24 -13.61
N ILE A 14 4.93 14.93 -12.91
CA ILE A 14 5.87 14.30 -11.98
C ILE A 14 5.11 13.58 -10.86
N LEU A 15 4.14 14.25 -10.23
CA LEU A 15 3.36 13.70 -9.12
C LEU A 15 2.60 12.42 -9.54
N THR A 16 2.14 12.37 -10.78
CA THR A 16 1.46 11.18 -11.36
C THR A 16 2.42 10.04 -11.65
N LEU A 17 3.67 10.34 -12.00
CA LEU A 17 4.71 9.34 -12.28
C LEU A 17 5.36 8.77 -11.01
N ILE A 18 5.35 9.51 -9.89
CA ILE A 18 5.98 9.08 -8.63
C ILE A 18 5.52 7.67 -8.21
N PRO A 19 4.22 7.32 -8.16
CA PRO A 19 3.79 5.99 -7.76
C PRO A 19 4.35 4.88 -8.65
N LEU A 20 4.35 5.10 -9.98
CA LEU A 20 4.88 4.14 -10.96
C LEU A 20 6.41 3.99 -10.86
N TRP A 21 7.11 5.10 -10.62
CA TRP A 21 8.55 5.07 -10.42
C TRP A 21 8.92 4.34 -9.13
N VAL A 22 8.18 4.58 -8.04
CA VAL A 22 8.39 3.89 -6.76
C VAL A 22 8.16 2.39 -6.91
N THR A 23 7.09 1.94 -7.58
CA THR A 23 6.86 0.50 -7.79
C THR A 23 7.98 -0.12 -8.61
N TRP A 24 8.43 0.54 -9.69
CA TRP A 24 9.57 0.10 -10.47
C TRP A 24 10.84 -0.03 -9.62
N VAL A 25 11.18 1.00 -8.84
CA VAL A 25 12.36 1.00 -7.96
C VAL A 25 12.30 -0.12 -6.93
N VAL A 26 11.14 -0.35 -6.30
CA VAL A 26 10.97 -1.43 -5.32
C VAL A 26 11.15 -2.80 -5.97
N ILE A 27 10.52 -3.03 -7.12
CA ILE A 27 10.63 -4.30 -7.85
C ILE A 27 12.07 -4.53 -8.29
N ALA A 28 12.71 -3.54 -8.92
CA ALA A 28 14.09 -3.61 -9.36
C ALA A 28 15.05 -3.84 -8.18
N PHE A 29 14.84 -3.15 -7.06
CA PHE A 29 15.62 -3.33 -5.85
C PHE A 29 15.52 -4.77 -5.32
N VAL A 30 14.31 -5.31 -5.17
CA VAL A 30 14.12 -6.68 -4.68
C VAL A 30 14.70 -7.68 -5.67
N PHE A 31 14.43 -7.52 -6.97
CA PHE A 31 14.97 -8.37 -8.02
C PHE A 31 16.49 -8.40 -8.03
N GLU A 32 17.14 -7.25 -7.95
CA GLU A 32 18.61 -7.17 -7.91
C GLU A 32 19.19 -7.77 -6.64
N ARG A 33 18.56 -7.54 -5.48
CA ARG A 33 18.99 -8.12 -4.21
C ARG A 33 18.88 -9.64 -4.27
N LEU A 34 17.74 -10.17 -4.72
CA LEU A 34 17.52 -11.61 -4.86
C LEU A 34 18.42 -12.22 -5.92
N SER A 35 18.66 -11.54 -7.03
CA SER A 35 19.59 -12.02 -8.07
C SER A 35 21.01 -12.06 -7.52
N ARG A 36 21.50 -10.98 -6.89
CA ARG A 36 22.85 -10.95 -6.32
C ARG A 36 23.06 -12.00 -5.24
N PHE A 37 22.08 -12.17 -4.36
CA PHE A 37 22.18 -13.17 -3.29
C PHE A 37 21.89 -14.59 -3.76
N GLY A 38 20.96 -14.79 -4.69
CA GLY A 38 20.46 -16.10 -5.13
C GLY A 38 21.27 -16.73 -6.28
N LEU A 39 21.87 -15.95 -7.18
CA LEU A 39 22.69 -16.47 -8.28
C LEU A 39 23.83 -17.40 -7.81
N PRO A 40 24.57 -17.09 -6.73
CA PRO A 40 25.56 -18.02 -6.17
C PRO A 40 24.94 -19.36 -5.75
N TRP A 41 23.79 -19.34 -5.07
CA TRP A 41 23.10 -20.57 -4.63
C TRP A 41 22.59 -21.39 -5.80
N VAL A 42 22.02 -20.74 -6.82
CA VAL A 42 21.55 -21.41 -8.03
C VAL A 42 22.72 -22.05 -8.78
N ARG A 43 23.87 -21.37 -8.86
CA ARG A 43 25.09 -21.93 -9.47
C ARG A 43 25.64 -23.12 -8.68
N VAL A 44 25.64 -23.05 -7.35
CA VAL A 44 26.06 -24.17 -6.49
C VAL A 44 25.11 -25.37 -6.66
N LEU A 45 23.80 -25.16 -6.63
CA LEU A 45 22.82 -26.23 -6.86
C LEU A 45 22.97 -26.84 -8.26
N ALA A 46 23.10 -25.99 -9.29
CA ALA A 46 23.28 -26.45 -10.66
C ALA A 46 24.59 -27.25 -10.84
N GLY A 47 25.67 -26.84 -10.15
CA GLY A 47 26.93 -27.57 -10.12
C GLY A 47 26.78 -28.97 -9.50
N ARG A 48 26.03 -29.10 -8.40
CA ARG A 48 25.75 -30.40 -7.77
C ARG A 48 24.89 -31.32 -8.65
N ILE A 49 23.94 -30.76 -9.38
CA ILE A 49 23.04 -31.52 -10.28
C ILE A 49 23.73 -31.88 -11.60
N SER A 50 24.79 -31.15 -11.98
CA SER A 50 25.52 -31.40 -13.23
C SER A 50 26.30 -32.72 -13.27
N GLU A 51 26.57 -33.33 -12.11
CA GLU A 51 27.17 -34.66 -11.99
C GLU A 51 26.19 -35.78 -12.37
N ASP A 52 24.90 -35.63 -12.06
CA ASP A 52 23.88 -36.68 -12.26
C ASP A 52 23.07 -36.51 -13.56
N ALA A 53 22.88 -35.29 -14.08
CA ALA A 53 22.06 -35.03 -15.28
C ALA A 53 22.53 -33.82 -16.11
N PRO A 54 23.45 -34.01 -17.07
CA PRO A 54 24.09 -32.92 -17.82
C PRO A 54 23.14 -32.16 -18.77
N VAL A 55 22.04 -32.77 -19.21
CA VAL A 55 21.03 -32.13 -20.09
C VAL A 55 20.15 -31.16 -19.30
N LEU A 56 19.76 -31.53 -18.08
CA LEU A 56 18.97 -30.68 -17.18
C LEU A 56 19.78 -29.49 -16.68
N ALA A 57 21.07 -29.69 -16.35
CA ALA A 57 21.95 -28.61 -15.94
C ALA A 57 22.12 -27.52 -17.02
N ARG A 58 22.22 -27.89 -18.31
CA ARG A 58 22.31 -26.92 -19.41
C ARG A 58 21.04 -26.10 -19.58
N TRP A 59 19.87 -26.69 -19.35
CA TRP A 59 18.58 -25.97 -19.37
C TRP A 59 18.45 -25.00 -18.18
N LEU A 60 18.86 -25.43 -16.99
CA LEU A 60 18.80 -24.62 -15.76
C LEU A 60 19.73 -23.40 -15.76
N ILE A 61 20.89 -23.48 -16.43
CA ILE A 61 21.87 -22.39 -16.48
C ILE A 61 21.59 -21.43 -17.65
N HIS A 62 20.63 -21.77 -18.53
CA HIS A 62 20.33 -20.94 -19.69
C HIS A 62 19.79 -19.56 -19.22
N PRO A 63 20.30 -18.44 -19.77
CA PRO A 63 19.95 -17.09 -19.31
C PRO A 63 18.46 -16.78 -19.18
N TRP A 64 17.62 -17.28 -20.10
CA TRP A 64 16.17 -17.09 -20.04
C TRP A 64 15.51 -17.76 -18.82
N PHE A 65 15.96 -18.97 -18.45
CA PHE A 65 15.43 -19.70 -17.30
C PHE A 65 15.84 -19.03 -15.99
N LEU A 66 17.09 -18.58 -15.91
CA LEU A 66 17.58 -17.81 -14.76
C LEU A 66 16.80 -16.50 -14.59
N ASN A 67 16.54 -15.77 -15.68
CA ASN A 67 15.72 -14.56 -15.64
C ASN A 67 14.29 -14.86 -15.19
N PHE A 68 13.65 -15.89 -15.75
CA PHE A 68 12.30 -16.30 -15.38
C PHE A 68 12.21 -16.70 -13.90
N LEU A 69 13.15 -17.53 -13.43
CA LEU A 69 13.22 -17.95 -12.04
C LEU A 69 13.43 -16.75 -11.09
N SER A 70 14.25 -15.78 -11.49
CA SER A 70 14.49 -14.57 -10.70
C SER A 70 13.23 -13.70 -10.57
N VAL A 71 12.44 -13.57 -11.63
CA VAL A 71 11.13 -12.89 -11.59
C VAL A 71 10.16 -13.62 -10.68
N LEU A 72 10.04 -14.95 -10.83
CA LEU A 72 9.15 -15.75 -10.00
C LEU A 72 9.52 -15.69 -8.52
N LEU A 73 10.81 -15.78 -8.20
CA LEU A 73 11.32 -15.65 -6.84
C LEU A 73 11.04 -14.25 -6.27
N THR A 74 11.16 -13.20 -7.09
CA THR A 74 10.83 -11.83 -6.69
C THR A 74 9.37 -11.69 -6.28
N ILE A 75 8.45 -12.19 -7.10
CA ILE A 75 7.02 -12.18 -6.81
C ILE A 75 6.73 -12.98 -5.53
N PHE A 76 7.33 -14.17 -5.39
CA PHE A 76 7.16 -15.02 -4.22
C PHE A 76 7.63 -14.33 -2.92
N VAL A 77 8.79 -13.67 -2.95
CA VAL A 77 9.32 -12.94 -1.78
C VAL A 77 8.44 -11.74 -1.43
N LEU A 78 7.98 -10.98 -2.42
CA LEU A 78 7.03 -9.87 -2.19
C LEU A 78 5.72 -10.38 -1.56
N TYR A 79 5.19 -11.48 -2.06
CA TYR A 79 4.00 -12.12 -1.48
C TYR A 79 4.25 -12.54 -0.03
N LEU A 80 5.37 -13.22 0.24
CA LEU A 80 5.71 -13.69 1.58
C LEU A 80 5.90 -12.53 2.57
N LEU A 81 6.52 -11.43 2.12
CA LEU A 81 6.62 -10.18 2.89
C LEU A 81 5.23 -9.63 3.24
N GLY A 82 4.33 -9.52 2.26
CA GLY A 82 2.97 -9.05 2.48
C GLY A 82 2.17 -9.95 3.43
N TRP A 83 2.28 -11.27 3.25
CA TRP A 83 1.67 -12.27 4.12
C TRP A 83 2.21 -12.16 5.55
N LEU A 84 3.53 -12.03 5.71
CA LEU A 84 4.17 -11.92 7.01
C LEU A 84 3.71 -10.66 7.76
N VAL A 85 3.65 -9.51 7.08
CA VAL A 85 3.17 -8.23 7.67
C VAL A 85 1.72 -8.34 8.15
N ASN A 86 0.88 -9.09 7.44
CA ASN A 86 -0.52 -9.28 7.85
C ASN A 86 -0.68 -10.17 9.09
N GLN A 87 0.28 -11.05 9.35
CA GLN A 87 0.29 -11.92 10.52
C GLN A 87 0.59 -11.13 11.81
N VAL A 88 0.06 -11.59 12.95
CA VAL A 88 0.25 -10.96 14.27
C VAL A 88 1.74 -10.73 14.59
N LEU A 89 2.60 -11.69 14.23
CA LEU A 89 4.04 -11.57 14.44
C LEU A 89 4.66 -10.47 13.57
N GLY A 90 4.26 -10.35 12.31
CA GLY A 90 4.75 -9.29 11.43
C GLY A 90 4.32 -7.91 11.90
N ARG A 91 3.07 -7.76 12.37
CA ARG A 91 2.61 -6.50 12.98
C ARG A 91 3.47 -6.09 14.17
N ARG A 92 3.84 -7.03 15.05
CA ARG A 92 4.73 -6.78 16.19
C ARG A 92 6.15 -6.40 15.75
N LEU A 93 6.71 -7.09 14.76
CA LEU A 93 8.03 -6.76 14.21
C LEU A 93 8.06 -5.36 13.58
N VAL A 94 7.00 -5.00 12.84
CA VAL A 94 6.85 -3.65 12.27
C VAL A 94 6.80 -2.60 13.38
N GLN A 95 6.01 -2.81 14.44
CA GLN A 95 5.96 -1.89 15.58
C GLN A 95 7.31 -1.74 16.29
N LEU A 96 8.06 -2.83 16.45
CA LEU A 96 9.41 -2.78 17.00
C LEU A 96 10.34 -1.93 16.12
N PHE A 97 10.33 -2.17 14.81
CA PHE A 97 11.13 -1.40 13.86
C PHE A 97 10.77 0.10 13.90
N GLU A 98 9.47 0.42 13.93
CA GLU A 98 8.99 1.80 14.07
C GLU A 98 9.49 2.46 15.35
N SER A 99 9.51 1.71 16.47
CA SER A 99 10.02 2.22 17.75
C SER A 99 11.51 2.54 17.71
N VAL A 100 12.30 1.82 16.90
CA VAL A 100 13.72 2.09 16.68
C VAL A 100 13.89 3.32 15.79
N VAL A 101 13.12 3.41 14.70
CA VAL A 101 13.14 4.56 13.79
C VAL A 101 12.73 5.85 14.50
N ALA A 102 11.77 5.78 15.42
CA ALA A 102 11.33 6.92 16.23
C ALA A 102 12.42 7.51 17.14
N ARG A 103 13.54 6.80 17.34
CA ARG A 103 14.70 7.33 18.10
C ARG A 103 15.65 8.15 17.22
N LEU A 104 15.49 8.12 15.90
CA LEU A 104 16.35 8.80 14.94
C LEU A 104 15.59 9.98 14.31
N PRO A 105 15.77 11.23 14.80
CA PRO A 105 14.88 12.35 14.51
C PRO A 105 14.76 12.71 13.02
N VAL A 106 15.83 12.53 12.24
CA VAL A 106 15.81 12.76 10.79
C VAL A 106 15.04 11.67 10.04
N ILE A 107 15.12 10.42 10.49
CA ILE A 107 14.47 9.29 9.82
C ILE A 107 12.99 9.23 10.18
N GLN A 108 12.66 9.52 11.44
CA GLN A 108 11.28 9.59 11.93
C GLN A 108 10.44 10.58 11.13
N SER A 109 10.97 11.76 10.79
CA SER A 109 10.22 12.78 10.04
C SER A 109 9.84 12.30 8.64
N VAL A 110 10.79 11.70 7.91
CA VAL A 110 10.56 11.17 6.56
C VAL A 110 9.64 9.95 6.59
N TYR A 111 9.92 8.98 7.47
CA TYR A 111 9.10 7.77 7.59
C TYR A 111 7.67 8.09 8.03
N GLY A 112 7.52 9.01 9.00
CA GLY A 112 6.23 9.47 9.49
C GLY A 112 5.39 10.13 8.40
N ALA A 113 5.98 11.02 7.59
CA ALA A 113 5.28 11.68 6.48
C ALA A 113 4.79 10.66 5.43
N VAL A 114 5.63 9.70 5.04
CA VAL A 114 5.26 8.66 4.08
C VAL A 114 4.15 7.77 4.66
N LYS A 115 4.30 7.32 5.91
CA LYS A 115 3.30 6.49 6.59
C LYS A 115 1.97 7.21 6.70
N GLN A 116 1.97 8.50 7.02
CA GLN A 116 0.75 9.32 7.11
C GLN A 116 0.04 9.39 5.75
N LEU A 117 0.77 9.67 4.67
CA LEU A 117 0.21 9.68 3.31
C LEU A 117 -0.39 8.33 2.94
N VAL A 118 0.34 7.23 3.16
CA VAL A 118 -0.15 5.88 2.89
C VAL A 118 -1.39 5.56 3.73
N SER A 119 -1.39 5.92 5.02
CA SER A 119 -2.53 5.67 5.92
C SER A 119 -3.77 6.47 5.51
N SER A 120 -3.60 7.69 5.00
CA SER A 120 -4.69 8.51 4.48
C SER A 120 -5.28 7.94 3.19
N LEU A 121 -4.48 7.26 2.37
CA LEU A 121 -4.98 6.55 1.17
C LEU A 121 -5.65 5.22 1.53
N GLN A 122 -5.24 4.58 2.62
CA GLN A 122 -5.83 3.35 3.14
C GLN A 122 -7.08 3.58 3.97
N GLN A 123 -7.23 4.78 4.56
CA GLN A 123 -8.50 5.24 5.10
C GLN A 123 -9.49 5.25 3.94
N LYS A 124 -10.32 4.21 3.88
CA LYS A 124 -11.55 4.28 3.10
C LYS A 124 -12.26 5.55 3.58
N PRO A 125 -12.74 6.43 2.69
CA PRO A 125 -13.74 7.38 3.13
C PRO A 125 -14.86 6.52 3.68
N ASP A 126 -15.04 6.52 5.00
CA ASP A 126 -16.18 5.90 5.67
C ASP A 126 -17.42 6.64 5.18
N GLY A 127 -17.91 6.20 4.02
CA GLY A 127 -18.77 6.97 3.16
C GLY A 127 -18.06 8.21 2.61
N VAL A 128 -18.22 8.46 1.31
CA VAL A 128 -18.53 9.84 0.92
C VAL A 128 -19.63 10.28 1.89
N GLN A 129 -19.40 11.29 2.74
CA GLN A 129 -20.41 11.82 3.66
C GLN A 129 -21.69 12.01 2.85
N ARG A 130 -22.63 11.07 2.97
CA ARG A 130 -23.78 11.03 2.08
C ARG A 130 -24.65 12.20 2.50
N VAL A 131 -24.74 13.19 1.63
CA VAL A 131 -25.55 14.37 1.86
C VAL A 131 -27.01 13.93 1.75
N VAL A 132 -27.76 14.14 2.83
CA VAL A 132 -29.18 13.83 2.91
C VAL A 132 -29.95 15.11 3.21
N LEU A 133 -31.16 15.20 2.69
CA LEU A 133 -32.12 16.23 3.05
C LEU A 133 -33.12 15.60 4.02
N ILE A 134 -33.16 16.09 5.25
CA ILE A 134 -34.02 15.57 6.31
C ILE A 134 -34.92 16.67 6.85
N ASP A 135 -36.05 16.28 7.44
CA ASP A 135 -36.92 17.21 8.13
C ASP A 135 -36.36 17.50 9.53
N PHE A 136 -35.93 18.74 9.78
CA PHE A 136 -35.32 19.19 11.03
C PHE A 136 -35.38 20.72 11.15
N PRO A 137 -35.72 21.30 12.32
CA PRO A 137 -36.13 20.62 13.56
C PRO A 137 -37.61 20.19 13.58
N SER A 138 -38.42 20.62 12.60
CA SER A 138 -39.85 20.26 12.49
C SER A 138 -40.15 19.63 11.12
N PRO A 139 -41.29 18.90 10.97
CA PRO A 139 -41.68 18.25 9.71
C PRO A 139 -41.87 19.18 8.51
N GLU A 140 -42.02 20.49 8.75
CA GLU A 140 -42.25 21.51 7.73
C GLU A 140 -40.94 22.13 7.21
N LEU A 141 -39.83 21.91 7.93
CA LEU A 141 -38.54 22.51 7.67
C LEU A 141 -37.54 21.45 7.22
N ARG A 142 -36.75 21.77 6.19
CA ARG A 142 -35.73 20.86 5.66
C ARG A 142 -34.33 21.34 5.96
N ALA A 143 -33.48 20.43 6.42
CA ALA A 143 -32.07 20.66 6.68
C ALA A 143 -31.20 19.69 5.89
N VAL A 144 -30.05 20.18 5.44
CA VAL A 144 -29.01 19.35 4.85
C VAL A 144 -28.19 18.73 5.98
N GLY A 145 -28.02 17.42 5.94
CA GLY A 145 -27.23 16.67 6.91
C GLY A 145 -26.26 15.70 6.24
N PHE A 146 -25.29 15.24 7.01
CA PHE A 146 -24.30 14.25 6.60
C PHE A 146 -24.54 12.95 7.35
N VAL A 147 -24.72 11.84 6.62
CA VAL A 147 -24.77 10.52 7.24
C VAL A 147 -23.39 10.18 7.81
N THR A 148 -23.32 9.99 9.12
CA THR A 148 -22.08 9.65 9.83
C THR A 148 -21.93 8.15 10.03
N ARG A 149 -23.05 7.41 10.17
CA ARG A 149 -23.05 5.95 10.32
C ARG A 149 -24.44 5.38 9.98
N THR A 150 -24.49 4.16 9.45
CA THR A 150 -25.71 3.33 9.44
C THR A 150 -25.59 2.17 10.44
N PHE A 151 -26.70 1.78 11.04
CA PHE A 151 -26.77 0.68 11.98
C PHE A 151 -28.16 0.05 11.97
N ILE A 152 -28.25 -1.22 12.39
CA ILE A 152 -29.52 -1.91 12.55
C ILE A 152 -29.98 -1.65 13.99
N ASP A 153 -31.18 -1.10 14.13
CA ASP A 153 -31.83 -0.94 15.42
C ASP A 153 -32.12 -2.33 16.03
N SER A 154 -31.65 -2.56 17.25
CA SER A 154 -31.83 -3.82 17.96
C SER A 154 -33.28 -4.11 18.31
N ASP A 155 -34.10 -3.07 18.47
CA ASP A 155 -35.48 -3.20 18.93
C ASP A 155 -36.45 -3.35 17.74
N THR A 156 -36.21 -2.61 16.66
CA THR A 156 -37.10 -2.60 15.49
C THR A 156 -36.59 -3.41 14.30
N GLY A 157 -35.31 -3.82 14.31
CA GLY A 157 -34.67 -4.52 13.19
C GLY A 157 -34.50 -3.66 11.93
N ARG A 158 -34.80 -2.36 11.99
CA ARG A 158 -34.73 -1.45 10.85
C ARG A 158 -33.33 -0.87 10.71
N GLU A 159 -32.90 -0.66 9.47
CA GLU A 159 -31.67 0.08 9.19
C GLU A 159 -31.91 1.58 9.42
N LEU A 160 -31.17 2.16 10.36
CA LEU A 160 -31.19 3.58 10.70
C LEU A 160 -29.88 4.25 10.31
N ALA A 161 -29.95 5.55 10.05
CA ALA A 161 -28.80 6.39 9.76
C ALA A 161 -28.65 7.49 10.83
N ALA A 162 -27.46 7.60 11.42
CA ALA A 162 -27.08 8.76 12.22
C ALA A 162 -26.73 9.92 11.28
N VAL A 163 -27.42 11.05 11.44
CA VAL A 163 -27.23 12.23 10.59
C VAL A 163 -26.73 13.39 11.43
N TYR A 164 -25.60 13.98 11.04
CA TYR A 164 -25.09 15.23 11.61
C TYR A 164 -25.63 16.43 10.81
N VAL A 165 -26.30 17.35 11.50
CA VAL A 165 -26.80 18.60 10.91
C VAL A 165 -25.89 19.74 11.37
N PRO A 166 -25.07 20.34 10.49
CA PRO A 166 -24.19 21.43 10.86
C PRO A 166 -24.99 22.73 11.02
N THR A 167 -25.47 23.00 12.22
CA THR A 167 -25.98 24.33 12.58
C THR A 167 -24.83 25.21 13.07
N THR A 168 -24.90 26.51 12.79
CA THR A 168 -23.96 27.48 13.38
C THR A 168 -24.04 27.40 14.91
N PRO A 169 -22.92 27.24 15.62
CA PRO A 169 -22.93 27.24 17.08
C PRO A 169 -23.31 28.65 17.58
N ASN A 170 -24.03 28.70 18.70
CA ASN A 170 -24.34 29.92 19.45
C ASN A 170 -23.28 30.16 20.52
#